data_AF-A0A1V5ZJ83-F1
#
_entry.id   AF-A0A1V5ZJ83-F1
#
_cell.length_a   1.000
_cell.length_b   1.000
_cell.length_c   1.000
_cell.angle_alpha   90.00
_cell.angle_beta   90.00
_cell.angle_gamma   90.00
#
_symmetry.space_group_name_H-M   'P 1'
#
loop_
_entity.id
_entity.type
_entity.pdbx_description
1 polymer ?
#
loop_
_entity_poly.entity_id
_entity_poly.type
_entity_poly.pdbx_seq_one_letter_code
_entity_poly.pdbx_strand_id
1 'polypeptide(L)'
;METKQKFKPNEWLENESFMSKIDFHNKYYIESLGKVLASYIKTVPIPVLTTWDPVNKRIYFHVGQEKRFFEVDENINYWDYTYLVHKWLYQFFPRFEVEEEKEVELSEEEIFEKVKEGMNLNDALLLRKKAIVKDIGVITKIHITNDEFVLNRNGFETIRISGSLENPLPLSSFLKQIRALTDNKEKRDFILKNSKEIKDLPEEKKQIIIDYPPQMMKNFFTIRYDDLKKMNITKIYDNVYEMGRFKLVFESSDLARDCFRYLKQKKLEEGIEVD
;
A
#
# COMPACT_ATOMS: atom_id res chain seq x y z
N MET A 1 -39.85 19.92 12.48
CA MET A 1 -38.46 19.82 12.96
C MET A 1 -37.84 18.62 12.28
N GLU A 2 -37.08 18.83 11.20
CA GLU A 2 -36.29 17.74 10.61
C GLU A 2 -35.12 17.44 11.54
N THR A 3 -35.16 16.26 12.15
CA THR A 3 -34.01 15.67 12.84
C THR A 3 -32.90 15.52 11.80
N LYS A 4 -31.91 16.42 11.82
CA LYS A 4 -30.65 16.23 11.08
C LYS A 4 -30.04 14.91 11.54
N GLN A 5 -30.23 13.86 10.75
CA GLN A 5 -29.67 12.55 10.98
C GLN A 5 -28.15 12.71 11.00
N LYS A 6 -27.55 12.65 12.20
CA LYS A 6 -26.10 12.73 12.38
C LYS A 6 -25.52 11.39 11.98
N PHE A 7 -25.08 11.28 10.73
CA PHE A 7 -24.32 10.12 10.27
C PHE A 7 -23.01 10.04 11.06
N LYS A 8 -22.63 8.82 11.45
CA LYS A 8 -21.29 8.55 11.95
C LYS A 8 -20.27 8.83 10.83
N PRO A 9 -19.01 9.12 11.17
CA PRO A 9 -17.94 9.27 10.18
C PRO A 9 -17.98 8.18 9.10
N ASN A 10 -17.95 8.58 7.84
CA ASN A 10 -17.92 7.71 6.65
C ASN A 10 -19.14 6.79 6.44
N GLU A 11 -20.15 6.83 7.29
CA GLU A 11 -21.32 5.94 7.20
C GLU A 11 -22.10 6.12 5.88
N TRP A 12 -22.02 7.31 5.28
CA TRP A 12 -22.63 7.59 3.99
C TRP A 12 -22.10 6.69 2.86
N LEU A 13 -20.87 6.16 2.97
CA LEU A 13 -20.26 5.26 1.98
C LEU A 13 -20.99 3.91 1.86
N GLU A 14 -21.74 3.52 2.90
CA GLU A 14 -22.49 2.25 2.94
C GLU A 14 -24.01 2.50 3.00
N ASN A 15 -24.45 3.77 2.99
CA ASN A 15 -25.86 4.12 3.14
C ASN A 15 -26.60 4.11 1.79
N GLU A 16 -27.46 3.12 1.58
CA GLU A 16 -28.23 2.96 0.34
C GLU A 16 -29.16 4.15 0.04
N SER A 17 -29.76 4.77 1.07
CA SER A 17 -30.62 5.95 0.93
C SER A 17 -29.83 7.19 0.49
N PHE A 18 -28.58 7.32 0.91
CA PHE A 18 -27.68 8.36 0.44
C PHE A 18 -27.21 8.08 -0.99
N MET A 19 -26.72 6.86 -1.25
CA MET A 19 -26.19 6.46 -2.56
C MET A 19 -27.22 6.59 -3.68
N SER A 20 -28.46 6.17 -3.44
CA SER A 20 -29.56 6.33 -4.40
C SER A 20 -29.83 7.79 -4.78
N LYS A 21 -29.57 8.74 -3.87
CA LYS A 21 -29.72 10.19 -4.10
C LYS A 21 -28.51 10.85 -4.77
N ILE A 22 -27.36 10.20 -4.81
CA ILE A 22 -26.17 10.76 -5.49
C ILE A 22 -26.45 10.83 -6.98
N ASP A 23 -26.57 12.03 -7.54
CA ASP A 23 -26.64 12.21 -8.98
C ASP A 23 -25.32 11.78 -9.64
N PHE A 24 -25.28 10.56 -10.17
CA PHE A 24 -24.15 9.97 -10.88
C PHE A 24 -24.71 8.94 -11.87
N HIS A 25 -24.19 8.94 -13.10
CA HIS A 25 -24.73 8.16 -14.22
C HIS A 25 -24.79 6.66 -13.89
N ASN A 26 -23.67 6.08 -13.49
CA ASN A 26 -23.57 4.67 -13.13
C ASN A 26 -23.74 4.45 -11.62
N LYS A 27 -24.99 4.21 -11.20
CA LYS A 27 -25.36 3.96 -9.79
C LYS A 27 -24.68 2.73 -9.20
N TYR A 28 -24.58 1.66 -9.98
CA TYR A 28 -23.93 0.42 -9.54
C TYR A 28 -22.45 0.65 -9.23
N TYR A 29 -21.76 1.43 -10.06
CA TYR A 29 -20.37 1.77 -9.85
C TYR A 29 -20.15 2.57 -8.55
N ILE A 30 -20.91 3.66 -8.33
CA ILE A 30 -20.74 4.49 -7.13
C ILE A 30 -21.09 3.72 -5.84
N GLU A 31 -22.11 2.86 -5.86
CA GLU A 31 -22.46 1.99 -4.74
C GLU A 31 -21.34 0.97 -4.43
N SER A 32 -20.79 0.35 -5.47
CA SER A 32 -19.69 -0.61 -5.33
C SER A 32 -18.42 0.08 -4.81
N LEU A 33 -18.10 1.26 -5.36
CA LEU A 33 -16.98 2.07 -4.92
C LEU A 33 -17.14 2.48 -3.44
N GLY A 34 -18.33 2.91 -3.03
CA GLY A 34 -18.63 3.26 -1.64
C GLY A 34 -18.38 2.10 -0.68
N LYS A 35 -18.90 0.90 -0.99
CA LYS A 35 -18.70 -0.31 -0.18
C LYS A 35 -17.22 -0.70 -0.08
N VAL A 36 -16.48 -0.66 -1.20
CA VAL A 36 -15.05 -0.98 -1.24
C VAL A 36 -14.23 0.04 -0.43
N LEU A 37 -14.50 1.34 -0.60
CA LEU A 37 -13.85 2.40 0.16
C LEU A 37 -14.14 2.31 1.66
N ALA A 38 -15.39 2.03 2.05
CA ALA A 38 -15.77 1.86 3.44
C ALA A 38 -15.01 0.70 4.09
N SER A 39 -14.93 -0.44 3.40
CA SER A 39 -14.15 -1.60 3.85
C SER A 39 -12.67 -1.26 3.97
N TYR A 40 -12.10 -0.60 2.96
CA TYR A 40 -10.71 -0.18 2.96
C TYR A 40 -10.39 0.76 4.13
N ILE A 41 -11.17 1.83 4.33
CA ILE A 41 -10.94 2.83 5.39
C ILE A 41 -10.98 2.20 6.79
N LYS A 42 -11.83 1.19 7.03
CA LYS A 42 -11.88 0.45 8.30
C LYS A 42 -10.55 -0.27 8.62
N THR A 43 -9.72 -0.52 7.61
CA THR A 43 -8.42 -1.21 7.74
C THR A 43 -7.22 -0.27 7.72
N VAL A 44 -7.44 1.03 7.54
CA VAL A 44 -6.36 2.05 7.49
C VAL A 44 -5.91 2.40 8.92
N PRO A 45 -4.60 2.45 9.22
CA PRO A 45 -4.06 2.62 10.58
C PRO A 45 -4.15 4.04 11.15
N ILE A 46 -4.95 4.90 10.51
CA ILE A 46 -5.17 6.30 10.87
C ILE A 46 -6.65 6.65 10.74
N PRO A 47 -7.16 7.61 11.53
CA PRO A 47 -8.49 8.14 11.32
C PRO A 47 -8.58 8.87 9.97
N VAL A 48 -9.56 8.50 9.15
CA VAL A 48 -9.87 9.15 7.88
C VAL A 48 -11.33 9.57 7.88
N LEU A 49 -11.62 10.81 7.49
CA LEU A 49 -13.00 11.28 7.25
C LEU A 49 -13.22 11.51 5.77
N THR A 50 -14.42 11.18 5.29
CA THR A 50 -14.79 11.29 3.88
C THR A 50 -16.07 12.11 3.70
N THR A 51 -16.12 12.89 2.62
CA THR A 51 -17.32 13.63 2.23
C THR A 51 -17.50 13.61 0.72
N TRP A 52 -18.75 13.67 0.27
CA TRP A 52 -19.12 13.71 -1.13
C TRP A 52 -19.35 15.14 -1.61
N ASP A 53 -18.79 15.48 -2.77
CA ASP A 53 -19.08 16.71 -3.51
C ASP A 53 -20.03 16.42 -4.68
N PRO A 54 -21.32 16.78 -4.57
CA PRO A 54 -22.30 16.47 -5.59
C PRO A 54 -22.14 17.31 -6.87
N VAL A 55 -21.44 18.45 -6.81
CA VAL A 55 -21.27 19.35 -7.95
C VAL A 55 -20.17 18.82 -8.85
N ASN A 56 -19.01 18.54 -8.27
CA ASN A 56 -17.83 18.13 -9.05
C ASN A 56 -17.67 16.60 -9.14
N LYS A 57 -18.55 15.82 -8.50
CA LYS A 57 -18.51 14.35 -8.43
C LYS A 57 -17.19 13.84 -7.84
N ARG A 58 -16.80 14.38 -6.69
CA ARG A 58 -15.52 14.10 -6.02
C ARG A 58 -15.73 13.55 -4.62
N ILE A 59 -14.84 12.68 -4.18
CA ILE A 59 -14.77 12.28 -2.77
C ILE A 59 -13.59 12.99 -2.13
N TYR A 60 -13.87 13.77 -1.10
CA TYR A 60 -12.85 14.37 -0.24
C TYR A 60 -12.47 13.42 0.87
N PHE A 61 -11.17 13.37 1.16
CA PHE A 61 -10.58 12.63 2.27
C PHE A 61 -9.82 13.60 3.17
N HIS A 62 -9.99 13.42 4.48
CA HIS A 62 -9.40 14.25 5.50
C HIS A 62 -8.60 13.39 6.49
N VAL A 63 -7.37 13.82 6.79
CA VAL A 63 -6.50 13.25 7.83
C VAL A 63 -5.98 14.41 8.69
N GLY A 64 -6.53 14.59 9.88
CA GLY A 64 -6.25 15.77 10.68
C GLY A 64 -6.68 17.05 9.96
N GLN A 65 -5.72 17.95 9.68
CA GLN A 65 -5.96 19.18 8.91
C GLN A 65 -5.75 18.99 7.39
N GLU A 66 -5.11 17.90 6.98
CA GLU A 66 -4.82 17.62 5.58
C GLU A 66 -6.08 17.17 4.84
N LYS A 67 -6.29 17.72 3.65
CA LYS A 67 -7.46 17.45 2.81
C LYS A 67 -7.04 17.22 1.36
N ARG A 68 -7.55 16.15 0.75
CA ARG A 68 -7.38 15.87 -0.68
C ARG A 68 -8.68 15.35 -1.27
N PHE A 69 -8.91 15.61 -2.56
CA PHE A 69 -10.00 15.00 -3.30
C PHE A 69 -9.49 14.07 -4.39
N PHE A 70 -10.37 13.15 -4.78
CA PHE A 70 -10.23 12.33 -5.97
C PHE A 70 -11.53 12.40 -6.76
N GLU A 71 -11.43 12.57 -8.07
CA GLU A 71 -12.57 12.60 -8.97
C GLU A 71 -13.09 11.19 -9.20
N VAL A 72 -14.41 11.02 -9.12
CA VAL A 72 -15.04 9.74 -9.39
C VAL A 72 -15.27 9.61 -10.89
N ASP A 73 -14.56 8.67 -11.50
CA ASP A 73 -14.69 8.31 -12.91
C ASP A 73 -15.04 6.83 -13.01
N GLU A 74 -16.12 6.51 -13.74
CA GLU A 74 -16.57 5.14 -14.00
C GLU A 74 -15.62 4.39 -14.93
N ASN A 75 -14.68 5.07 -15.60
CA ASN A 75 -13.60 4.46 -16.36
C ASN A 75 -12.39 4.09 -15.48
N ILE A 76 -12.45 4.26 -14.17
CA ILE A 76 -11.44 3.77 -13.24
C ILE A 76 -12.04 2.59 -12.49
N ASN A 77 -11.32 1.46 -12.39
CA ASN A 77 -11.81 0.37 -11.55
C ASN A 77 -11.79 0.80 -10.07
N TYR A 78 -12.81 0.44 -9.29
CA TYR A 78 -12.90 0.84 -7.88
C TYR A 78 -11.71 0.36 -7.02
N TRP A 79 -11.01 -0.72 -7.39
CA TRP A 79 -9.76 -1.15 -6.76
C TRP A 79 -8.59 -0.20 -7.06
N ASP A 80 -8.52 0.34 -8.28
CA ASP A 80 -7.50 1.30 -8.68
C ASP A 80 -7.78 2.70 -8.12
N TYR A 81 -9.06 3.08 -8.04
CA TYR A 81 -9.47 4.26 -7.28
C TYR A 81 -9.01 4.14 -5.81
N THR A 82 -9.25 3.00 -5.18
CA THR A 82 -8.82 2.74 -3.80
C THR A 82 -7.29 2.77 -3.67
N TYR A 83 -6.56 2.30 -4.69
CA TYR A 83 -5.11 2.41 -4.75
C TYR A 83 -4.63 3.87 -4.85
N LEU A 84 -5.27 4.74 -5.66
CA LEU A 84 -4.96 6.17 -5.70
C LEU A 84 -5.10 6.82 -4.31
N VAL A 85 -6.22 6.53 -3.64
CA VAL A 85 -6.48 7.00 -2.28
C VAL A 85 -5.41 6.44 -1.32
N HIS A 86 -5.06 5.15 -1.47
CA HIS A 86 -4.03 4.51 -0.67
C HIS A 86 -2.66 5.19 -0.82
N LYS A 87 -2.19 5.49 -2.04
CA LYS A 87 -0.91 6.18 -2.24
C LYS A 87 -0.82 7.49 -1.45
N TRP A 88 -1.91 8.27 -1.44
CA TRP A 88 -1.95 9.50 -0.66
C TRP A 88 -2.05 9.25 0.85
N LEU A 89 -2.88 8.30 1.28
CA LEU A 89 -3.03 8.01 2.71
C LEU A 89 -1.76 7.39 3.32
N TYR A 90 -1.01 6.63 2.53
CA TYR A 90 0.16 5.88 2.98
C TYR A 90 1.17 6.79 3.69
N GLN A 91 1.38 8.02 3.21
CA GLN A 91 2.32 8.98 3.81
C GLN A 91 2.03 9.29 5.28
N PHE A 92 0.78 9.16 5.72
CA PHE A 92 0.34 9.43 7.09
C PHE A 92 0.39 8.19 7.99
N PHE A 93 0.70 7.02 7.45
CA PHE A 93 0.69 5.77 8.23
C PHE A 93 1.75 5.80 9.33
N PRO A 94 1.46 5.26 10.53
CA PRO A 94 2.42 5.18 11.61
C PRO A 94 3.67 4.42 11.16
N ARG A 95 4.82 5.07 11.29
CA ARG A 95 6.10 4.57 10.80
C ARG A 95 7.25 5.03 11.68
N PHE A 96 8.36 4.30 11.59
CA PHE A 96 9.65 4.68 12.13
C PHE A 96 10.75 4.44 11.07
N GLU A 97 11.80 5.24 11.15
CA GLU A 97 13.06 5.03 10.45
C GLU A 97 14.18 5.35 11.45
N VAL A 98 14.99 4.34 11.77
CA VAL A 98 16.11 4.46 12.71
C VAL A 98 17.36 3.93 12.03
N GLU A 99 18.46 4.66 12.17
CA GLU A 99 19.79 4.21 11.75
C GLU A 99 20.53 3.63 12.96
N GLU A 100 21.00 2.40 12.85
CA GLU A 100 21.78 1.74 13.90
C GLU A 100 23.08 1.16 13.34
N GLU A 101 24.16 1.30 14.12
CA GLU A 101 25.40 0.57 13.84
C GLU A 101 25.20 -0.91 14.22
N LYS A 102 25.32 -1.80 13.22
CA LYS A 102 25.24 -3.25 13.41
C LYS A 102 26.43 -3.93 12.77
N GLU A 103 26.81 -5.06 13.34
CA GLU A 103 27.73 -5.99 12.70
C GLU A 103 26.98 -6.76 11.61
N VAL A 104 27.37 -6.55 10.36
CA VAL A 104 26.81 -7.19 9.18
C VAL A 104 27.86 -8.03 8.47
N GLU A 105 27.38 -8.99 7.68
CA GLU A 105 28.25 -9.77 6.80
C GLU A 105 28.87 -8.87 5.74
N LEU A 106 30.08 -9.23 5.29
CA LEU A 106 30.71 -8.61 4.13
C LEU A 106 29.87 -8.91 2.88
N SER A 107 29.84 -8.00 1.92
CA SER A 107 29.27 -8.30 0.60
C SER A 107 30.11 -9.34 -0.14
N GLU A 108 29.56 -9.98 -1.17
CA GLU A 108 30.31 -10.94 -2.00
C GLU A 108 31.58 -10.32 -2.58
N GLU A 109 31.52 -9.05 -2.98
CA GLU A 109 32.65 -8.28 -3.50
C GLU A 109 33.74 -8.08 -2.45
N GLU A 110 33.35 -7.70 -1.23
CA GLU A 110 34.27 -7.51 -0.11
C GLU A 110 34.89 -8.83 0.37
N ILE A 111 34.11 -9.91 0.38
CA ILE A 111 34.60 -11.27 0.65
C ILE A 111 35.65 -11.64 -0.40
N PHE A 112 35.36 -11.39 -1.67
CA PHE A 112 36.28 -11.69 -2.77
C PHE A 112 37.58 -10.89 -2.70
N GLU A 113 37.52 -9.62 -2.28
CA GLU A 113 38.70 -8.80 -2.01
C GLU A 113 39.54 -9.39 -0.86
N LYS A 114 38.92 -9.80 0.25
CA LYS A 114 39.63 -10.43 1.38
C LYS A 114 40.30 -11.75 0.99
N VAL A 115 39.64 -12.54 0.13
CA VAL A 115 40.22 -13.78 -0.41
C VAL A 115 41.40 -13.48 -1.33
N LYS A 116 41.32 -12.44 -2.17
CA LYS A 116 42.45 -11.97 -2.99
C LYS A 116 43.64 -11.48 -2.16
N GLU A 117 43.39 -10.89 -1.00
CA GLU A 117 44.41 -10.49 -0.03
C GLU A 117 45.08 -11.69 0.69
N GLY A 118 44.66 -12.92 0.40
CA GLY A 118 45.26 -14.16 0.91
C GLY A 118 44.52 -14.80 2.08
N MET A 119 43.32 -14.30 2.44
CA MET A 119 42.47 -14.91 3.46
C MET A 119 41.75 -16.15 2.93
N ASN A 120 41.57 -17.17 3.78
CA ASN A 120 40.74 -18.32 3.42
C ASN A 120 39.28 -17.89 3.25
N LEU A 121 38.59 -18.42 2.25
CA LEU A 121 37.17 -18.15 1.98
C LEU A 121 36.28 -18.37 3.20
N ASN A 122 36.51 -19.46 3.96
CA ASN A 122 35.72 -19.76 5.15
C ASN A 122 35.91 -18.71 6.24
N ASP A 123 37.13 -18.19 6.40
CA ASP A 123 37.43 -17.14 7.37
C ASP A 123 36.86 -15.80 6.92
N ALA A 124 36.90 -15.50 5.62
CA ALA A 124 36.31 -14.30 5.03
C ALA A 124 34.78 -14.26 5.17
N LEU A 125 34.10 -15.41 5.07
CA LEU A 125 32.65 -15.54 5.27
C LEU A 125 32.23 -15.28 6.72
N LEU A 126 33.12 -15.52 7.69
CA LEU A 126 32.87 -15.30 9.11
C LEU A 126 33.17 -13.87 9.55
N LEU A 127 33.87 -13.08 8.73
CA LEU A 127 34.12 -11.68 9.04
C LEU A 127 32.80 -10.90 9.07
N ARG A 128 32.76 -9.96 10.00
CA ARG A 128 31.68 -9.00 10.16
C ARG A 128 32.27 -7.60 10.13
N LYS A 129 31.56 -6.68 9.49
CA LYS A 129 31.89 -5.26 9.49
C LYS A 129 30.83 -4.49 10.25
N LYS A 130 31.22 -3.39 10.88
CA LYS A 130 30.25 -2.42 11.39
C LYS A 130 29.72 -1.62 10.22
N ALA A 131 28.40 -1.64 10.04
CA ALA A 131 27.72 -0.84 9.05
C ALA A 131 26.53 -0.14 9.70
N ILE A 132 26.21 1.06 9.21
CA ILE A 132 24.98 1.75 9.56
C ILE A 132 23.87 1.11 8.74
N VAL A 133 22.95 0.44 9.43
CA VAL A 133 21.79 -0.21 8.83
C VAL A 133 20.55 0.62 9.14
N LYS A 134 19.75 0.90 8.10
CA LYS A 134 18.44 1.51 8.25
C LYS A 134 17.42 0.46 8.65
N ASP A 135 16.71 0.73 9.74
CA ASP A 135 15.56 -0.05 10.17
C ASP A 135 14.29 0.77 9.96
N ILE A 136 13.53 0.41 8.94
CA ILE A 136 12.32 1.10 8.51
C ILE A 136 11.14 0.18 8.79
N GLY A 137 10.15 0.69 9.52
CA GLY A 137 8.90 -0.02 9.78
C GLY A 137 7.69 0.85 9.54
N VAL A 138 6.67 0.30 8.86
CA VAL A 138 5.38 0.96 8.61
C VAL A 138 4.25 0.02 8.99
N ILE A 139 3.31 0.49 9.82
CA ILE A 139 2.05 -0.23 10.02
C ILE A 139 1.20 0.01 8.78
N THR A 140 0.93 -1.03 7.99
CA THR A 140 0.29 -0.89 6.67
C THR A 140 -1.21 -1.18 6.71
N LYS A 141 -1.67 -1.96 7.69
CA LYS A 141 -3.07 -2.38 7.81
C LYS A 141 -3.43 -2.70 9.26
N ILE A 142 -4.69 -2.50 9.63
CA ILE A 142 -5.25 -2.85 10.94
C ILE A 142 -6.50 -3.72 10.83
N HIS A 143 -6.72 -4.53 11.87
CA HIS A 143 -7.84 -5.44 12.04
C HIS A 143 -8.38 -5.26 13.47
N ILE A 144 -9.20 -4.21 13.66
CA ILE A 144 -9.66 -3.77 14.99
C ILE A 144 -10.37 -4.89 15.78
N THR A 145 -11.15 -5.74 15.11
CA THR A 145 -11.89 -6.82 15.78
C THR A 145 -11.00 -7.85 16.45
N ASN A 146 -9.77 -8.00 15.98
CA ASN A 146 -8.81 -9.00 16.47
C ASN A 146 -7.64 -8.34 17.23
N ASP A 147 -7.65 -7.02 17.38
CA ASP A 147 -6.50 -6.24 17.86
C ASP A 147 -5.20 -6.50 17.08
N GLU A 148 -5.33 -6.85 15.80
CA GLU A 148 -4.24 -7.21 14.90
C GLU A 148 -3.84 -6.07 13.97
N PHE A 149 -2.56 -6.03 13.56
CA PHE A 149 -2.06 -5.13 12.55
C PHE A 149 -0.94 -5.78 11.72
N VAL A 150 -0.75 -5.26 10.50
CA VAL A 150 0.34 -5.66 9.61
C VAL A 150 1.47 -4.65 9.74
N LEU A 151 2.66 -5.12 10.10
CA LEU A 151 3.89 -4.34 10.11
C LEU A 151 4.74 -4.75 8.90
N ASN A 152 5.03 -3.81 8.01
CA ASN A 152 6.05 -3.98 6.99
C ASN A 152 7.37 -3.41 7.53
N ARG A 153 8.35 -4.27 7.81
CA ARG A 153 9.67 -3.89 8.31
C ARG A 153 10.73 -4.31 7.31
N ASN A 154 11.43 -3.32 6.73
CA ASN A 154 12.46 -3.52 5.69
C ASN A 154 11.98 -4.41 4.52
N GLY A 155 10.69 -4.35 4.16
CA GLY A 155 10.09 -5.15 3.09
C GLY A 155 9.35 -6.40 3.57
N PHE A 156 9.62 -6.88 4.79
CA PHE A 156 9.00 -8.08 5.34
C PHE A 156 7.70 -7.74 6.08
N GLU A 157 6.60 -8.38 5.70
CA GLU A 157 5.27 -8.13 6.29
C GLU A 157 4.93 -9.18 7.35
N THR A 158 4.65 -8.76 8.58
CA THR A 158 4.22 -9.65 9.67
C THR A 158 2.89 -9.20 10.27
N ILE A 159 2.06 -10.18 10.65
CA ILE A 159 0.86 -9.94 11.46
C ILE A 159 1.27 -9.93 12.92
N ARG A 160 0.89 -8.86 13.61
CA ARG A 160 1.16 -8.64 15.03
C ARG A 160 -0.13 -8.34 15.78
N ILE A 161 -0.21 -8.79 17.02
CA ILE A 161 -1.28 -8.40 17.95
C ILE A 161 -0.78 -7.29 18.88
N SER A 162 -1.61 -6.29 19.14
CA SER A 162 -1.30 -5.27 20.14
C SER A 162 -1.48 -5.80 21.55
N GLY A 163 -0.47 -5.59 22.40
CA GLY A 163 -0.45 -6.11 23.76
C GLY A 163 -0.15 -7.61 23.85
N SER A 164 -0.21 -8.14 25.07
CA SER A 164 -0.07 -9.55 25.40
C SER A 164 -1.03 -9.91 26.53
N LEU A 165 -1.12 -11.20 26.89
CA LEU A 165 -1.87 -11.64 28.07
C LEU A 165 -1.37 -10.97 29.36
N GLU A 166 -0.07 -10.66 29.43
CA GLU A 166 0.58 -10.02 30.58
C GLU A 166 0.45 -8.49 30.55
N ASN A 167 0.32 -7.89 29.37
CA ASN A 167 0.13 -6.45 29.19
C ASN A 167 -0.94 -6.19 28.12
N PRO A 168 -2.24 -6.29 28.48
CA PRO A 168 -3.32 -6.12 27.53
C PRO A 168 -3.40 -4.67 27.06
N LEU A 169 -3.32 -4.47 25.74
CA LEU A 169 -3.38 -3.16 25.13
C LEU A 169 -4.21 -3.21 23.85
N PRO A 170 -5.44 -2.67 23.86
CA PRO A 170 -6.29 -2.63 22.67
C PRO A 170 -5.64 -1.84 21.53
N LEU A 171 -5.90 -2.25 20.28
CA LEU A 171 -5.26 -1.67 19.11
C LEU A 171 -5.56 -0.17 18.96
N SER A 172 -6.76 0.26 19.33
CA SER A 172 -7.15 1.67 19.32
C SER A 172 -6.26 2.53 20.25
N SER A 173 -5.97 2.01 21.45
CA SER A 173 -5.08 2.64 22.43
C SER A 173 -3.62 2.56 21.98
N PHE A 174 -3.18 1.42 21.46
CA PHE A 174 -1.84 1.23 20.89
C PHE A 174 -1.54 2.26 19.80
N LEU A 175 -2.42 2.38 18.81
CA LEU A 175 -2.27 3.35 17.72
C LEU A 175 -2.34 4.81 18.20
N LYS A 176 -3.15 5.10 19.23
CA LYS A 176 -3.20 6.44 19.84
C LYS A 176 -1.87 6.80 20.49
N GLN A 177 -1.23 5.87 21.20
CA GLN A 177 0.05 6.09 21.84
C GLN A 177 1.17 6.27 20.80
N ILE A 178 1.23 5.44 19.75
CA ILE A 178 2.23 5.59 18.68
C ILE A 178 2.14 6.96 18.01
N ARG A 179 0.93 7.45 17.72
CA ARG A 179 0.73 8.77 17.10
C ARG A 179 1.12 9.93 18.01
N ALA A 180 1.17 9.73 19.32
CA ALA A 180 1.61 10.74 20.27
C ALA A 180 3.13 10.82 20.38
N LEU A 181 3.84 9.74 20.03
CA LEU A 181 5.30 9.72 19.98
C LEU A 181 5.78 10.49 18.75
N THR A 182 6.80 11.33 18.93
CA THR A 182 7.43 12.08 17.84
C THR A 182 8.71 11.41 17.37
N ASP A 183 9.52 10.90 18.30
CA ASP A 183 10.81 10.26 18.05
C ASP A 183 10.67 8.87 17.39
N ASN A 184 11.51 8.59 16.39
CA ASN A 184 11.46 7.34 15.63
C ASN A 184 11.97 6.14 16.43
N LYS A 185 12.97 6.33 17.30
CA LYS A 185 13.50 5.26 18.13
C LYS A 185 12.48 4.87 19.19
N GLU A 186 11.84 5.85 19.83
CA GLU A 186 10.74 5.60 20.77
C GLU A 186 9.57 4.88 20.10
N LYS A 187 9.17 5.28 18.88
CA LYS A 187 8.12 4.58 18.12
C LYS A 187 8.46 3.12 17.86
N ARG A 188 9.68 2.86 17.37
CA ARG A 188 10.16 1.50 17.12
C ARG A 188 10.13 0.67 18.39
N ASP A 189 10.76 1.17 19.45
CA ASP A 189 10.88 0.46 20.71
C ASP A 189 9.50 0.20 21.32
N PHE A 190 8.57 1.17 21.22
CA PHE A 190 7.18 1.01 21.63
C PHE A 190 6.47 -0.09 20.83
N ILE A 191 6.57 -0.08 19.50
CA ILE A 191 5.92 -1.08 18.64
C ILE A 191 6.44 -2.47 18.99
N LEU A 192 7.75 -2.65 19.04
CA LEU A 192 8.36 -3.96 19.28
C LEU A 192 8.09 -4.48 20.69
N LYS A 193 8.09 -3.61 21.70
CA LYS A 193 7.82 -3.99 23.10
C LYS A 193 6.34 -4.28 23.38
N ASN A 194 5.43 -3.56 22.74
CA ASN A 194 3.99 -3.62 23.04
C ASN A 194 3.19 -4.36 21.95
N SER A 195 3.85 -5.18 21.14
CA SER A 195 3.16 -6.06 20.19
C SER A 195 3.88 -7.39 20.07
N LYS A 196 3.10 -8.45 19.84
CA LYS A 196 3.62 -9.80 19.63
C LYS A 196 3.40 -10.22 18.18
N GLU A 197 4.43 -10.78 17.58
CA GLU A 197 4.32 -11.40 16.26
C GLU A 197 3.52 -12.71 16.33
N ILE A 198 2.58 -12.86 15.40
CA ILE A 198 1.75 -14.07 15.29
C ILE A 198 2.18 -14.90 14.09
N LYS A 199 2.43 -14.22 12.96
CA LYS A 199 2.60 -14.89 11.68
C LYS A 199 3.34 -14.00 10.68
N ASP A 200 4.24 -14.61 9.93
CA ASP A 200 4.81 -14.02 8.72
C ASP A 200 3.82 -14.11 7.56
N LEU A 201 3.66 -13.01 6.84
CA LEU A 201 2.95 -13.05 5.56
C LEU A 201 3.95 -13.51 4.50
N PRO A 202 3.59 -14.53 3.69
CA PRO A 202 4.47 -15.02 2.65
C PRO A 202 4.79 -13.89 1.66
N GLU A 203 6.04 -13.85 1.19
CA GLU A 203 6.45 -12.94 0.12
C GLU A 203 5.66 -13.20 -1.18
N GLU A 204 5.23 -14.46 -1.39
CA GLU A 204 4.42 -14.87 -2.52
C GLU A 204 3.00 -14.26 -2.44
N LYS A 205 2.85 -13.10 -3.09
CA LYS A 205 1.56 -12.43 -3.22
C LYS A 205 0.69 -13.16 -4.22
N LYS A 206 -0.56 -13.43 -3.84
CA LYS A 206 -1.58 -13.97 -4.74
C LYS A 206 -1.67 -13.16 -6.04
N GLN A 207 -1.68 -13.87 -7.17
CA GLN A 207 -1.86 -13.31 -8.49
C GLN A 207 -3.21 -12.57 -8.56
N ILE A 208 -3.22 -11.39 -9.18
CA ILE A 208 -4.42 -10.59 -9.44
C ILE A 208 -4.67 -10.61 -10.94
N ILE A 209 -5.87 -11.03 -11.33
CA ILE A 209 -6.31 -10.98 -12.72
C ILE A 209 -6.87 -9.58 -13.00
N ILE A 210 -6.29 -8.92 -14.00
CA ILE A 210 -6.75 -7.63 -14.52
C ILE A 210 -7.36 -7.89 -15.89
N ASP A 211 -8.68 -7.99 -15.92
CA ASP A 211 -9.48 -8.18 -17.13
C ASP A 211 -10.50 -7.04 -17.18
N TYR A 212 -10.02 -5.89 -17.68
CA TYR A 212 -10.76 -4.64 -17.66
C TYR A 212 -11.14 -4.20 -19.08
N PRO A 213 -12.27 -3.47 -19.23
CA PRO A 213 -12.58 -2.77 -20.47
C PRO A 213 -11.45 -1.84 -20.95
N PRO A 214 -11.37 -1.51 -22.25
CA PRO A 214 -10.22 -0.81 -22.83
C PRO A 214 -9.81 0.48 -22.11
N GLN A 215 -10.77 1.36 -21.80
CA GLN A 215 -10.47 2.62 -21.13
C GLN A 215 -10.02 2.41 -19.67
N MET A 216 -10.63 1.47 -18.95
CA MET A 216 -10.20 1.09 -17.60
C MET A 216 -8.79 0.48 -17.60
N MET A 217 -8.46 -0.33 -18.60
CA MET A 217 -7.11 -0.89 -18.75
C MET A 217 -6.08 0.23 -18.96
N LYS A 218 -6.36 1.22 -19.82
CA LYS A 218 -5.49 2.40 -20.00
C LYS A 218 -5.32 3.20 -18.70
N ASN A 219 -6.40 3.37 -17.94
CA ASN A 219 -6.36 4.03 -16.64
C ASN A 219 -5.57 3.23 -15.60
N PHE A 220 -5.67 1.89 -15.58
CA PHE A 220 -4.85 1.02 -14.71
C PHE A 220 -3.35 1.27 -14.92
N PHE A 221 -2.91 1.29 -16.19
CA PHE A 221 -1.52 1.56 -16.56
C PHE A 221 -1.06 2.96 -16.13
N THR A 222 -1.93 3.95 -16.27
CA THR A 222 -1.65 5.33 -15.84
C THR A 222 -1.53 5.43 -14.32
N ILE A 223 -2.50 4.88 -13.59
CA ILE A 223 -2.60 4.97 -12.12
C ILE A 223 -1.44 4.22 -11.44
N ARG A 224 -1.11 3.03 -11.95
CA ARG A 224 -0.09 2.14 -11.37
C ARG A 224 1.29 2.26 -12.01
N TYR A 225 1.51 3.30 -12.82
CA TYR A 225 2.77 3.48 -13.54
C TYR A 225 4.02 3.30 -12.67
N ASP A 226 4.06 3.90 -11.47
CA ASP A 226 5.21 3.80 -10.56
C ASP A 226 5.53 2.37 -10.10
N ASP A 227 4.52 1.53 -9.98
CA ASP A 227 4.68 0.12 -9.62
C ASP A 227 5.10 -0.68 -10.87
N LEU A 228 4.40 -0.47 -11.98
CA LEU A 228 4.58 -1.22 -13.22
C LEU A 228 5.93 -0.95 -13.89
N LYS A 229 6.48 0.27 -13.76
CA LYS A 229 7.73 0.64 -14.46
C LYS A 229 8.94 -0.19 -14.03
N LYS A 230 8.91 -0.78 -12.83
CA LYS A 230 9.99 -1.62 -12.29
C LYS A 230 9.81 -3.11 -12.58
N MET A 231 8.69 -3.51 -13.18
CA MET A 231 8.36 -4.91 -13.40
C MET A 231 8.74 -5.37 -14.80
N ASN A 232 9.21 -6.62 -14.88
CA ASN A 232 9.41 -7.29 -16.16
C ASN A 232 8.06 -7.70 -16.75
N ILE A 233 7.97 -7.68 -18.09
CA ILE A 233 6.79 -8.08 -18.84
C ILE A 233 7.04 -9.48 -19.40
N THR A 234 6.22 -10.44 -19.02
CA THR A 234 6.29 -11.81 -19.55
C THR A 234 5.04 -12.10 -20.36
N LYS A 235 5.17 -12.35 -21.67
CA LYS A 235 4.04 -12.82 -22.49
C LYS A 235 3.77 -14.29 -22.16
N ILE A 236 2.54 -14.61 -21.76
CA ILE A 236 2.13 -15.99 -21.45
C ILE A 236 1.53 -16.65 -22.71
N TYR A 237 0.52 -16.02 -23.30
CA TYR A 237 -0.07 -16.38 -24.60
C TYR A 237 -0.76 -15.16 -25.21
N ASP A 238 -1.58 -15.33 -26.26
CA ASP A 238 -2.18 -14.21 -26.96
C ASP A 238 -3.06 -13.34 -26.07
N ASN A 239 -2.76 -12.05 -26.10
CA ASN A 239 -3.37 -11.00 -25.28
C ASN A 239 -3.31 -11.22 -23.75
N VAL A 240 -2.45 -12.13 -23.27
CA VAL A 240 -2.26 -12.39 -21.84
C VAL A 240 -0.81 -12.25 -21.45
N TYR A 241 -0.56 -11.35 -20.49
CA TYR A 241 0.76 -10.98 -20.02
C TYR A 241 0.82 -11.03 -18.50
N GLU A 242 2.02 -11.23 -17.97
CA GLU A 242 2.30 -11.16 -16.54
C GLU A 242 3.26 -10.01 -16.26
N MET A 243 2.94 -9.24 -15.21
CA MET A 243 3.77 -8.17 -14.67
C MET A 243 3.76 -8.26 -13.14
N GLY A 244 4.82 -8.84 -12.57
CA GLY A 244 4.88 -9.15 -11.15
C GLY A 244 3.69 -10.01 -10.72
N ARG A 245 2.86 -9.51 -9.80
CA ARG A 245 1.66 -10.22 -9.33
C ARG A 245 0.43 -10.06 -10.24
N PHE A 246 0.50 -9.25 -11.30
CA PHE A 246 -0.65 -8.96 -12.15
C PHE A 246 -0.65 -9.87 -13.39
N LYS A 247 -1.76 -10.57 -13.59
CA LYS A 247 -2.07 -11.26 -14.84
C LYS A 247 -3.00 -10.38 -15.65
N LEU A 248 -2.46 -9.75 -16.69
CA LEU A 248 -3.14 -8.79 -17.54
C LEU A 248 -3.80 -9.53 -18.71
N VAL A 249 -5.11 -9.42 -18.84
CA VAL A 249 -5.91 -9.95 -19.95
C VAL A 249 -6.39 -8.77 -20.77
N PHE A 250 -5.94 -8.69 -22.02
CA PHE A 250 -6.34 -7.63 -22.94
C PHE A 250 -7.40 -8.14 -23.90
N GLU A 251 -8.38 -7.28 -24.20
CA GLU A 251 -9.40 -7.56 -25.20
C GLU A 251 -8.81 -7.72 -26.61
N SER A 252 -7.73 -7.00 -26.91
CA SER A 252 -7.07 -7.03 -28.22
C SER A 252 -5.56 -6.80 -28.13
N SER A 253 -4.85 -7.24 -29.18
CA SER A 253 -3.41 -7.02 -29.31
C SER A 253 -3.06 -5.55 -29.46
N ASP A 254 -3.95 -4.75 -30.06
CA ASP A 254 -3.75 -3.31 -30.23
C ASP A 254 -3.86 -2.58 -28.90
N LEU A 255 -4.80 -2.96 -28.03
CA LEU A 255 -4.88 -2.42 -26.67
C LEU A 255 -3.61 -2.74 -25.86
N ALA A 256 -3.13 -3.99 -25.93
CA ALA A 256 -1.88 -4.38 -25.28
C ALA A 256 -0.70 -3.52 -25.79
N ARG A 257 -0.60 -3.33 -27.10
CA ARG A 257 0.42 -2.49 -27.73
C ARG A 257 0.34 -1.04 -27.25
N ASP A 258 -0.85 -0.47 -27.16
CA ASP A 258 -1.05 0.90 -26.66
C ASP A 258 -0.61 1.05 -25.20
N CYS A 259 -1.01 0.12 -24.32
CA CYS A 259 -0.65 0.13 -22.90
C CYS A 259 0.87 -0.02 -22.68
N PHE A 260 1.53 -0.92 -23.39
CA PHE A 260 2.98 -1.08 -23.29
C PHE A 260 3.75 0.07 -23.94
N ARG A 261 3.23 0.65 -25.03
CA ARG A 261 3.78 1.88 -25.62
C ARG A 261 3.73 3.03 -24.61
N TYR A 262 2.63 3.19 -23.90
CA TYR A 262 2.51 4.18 -22.82
C TYR A 262 3.59 3.97 -21.75
N LEU A 263 3.81 2.74 -21.26
CA LEU A 263 4.87 2.46 -20.29
C LEU A 263 6.26 2.82 -20.83
N LYS A 264 6.58 2.38 -22.05
CA LYS A 264 7.87 2.65 -22.69
C LYS A 264 8.12 4.14 -22.84
N GLN A 265 7.12 4.89 -23.31
CA GLN A 265 7.22 6.34 -23.47
C GLN A 265 7.48 7.01 -22.11
N LYS A 266 6.73 6.65 -21.07
CA LYS A 266 6.90 7.23 -19.73
C LYS A 266 8.27 6.91 -19.10
N LYS A 267 8.79 5.70 -19.31
CA LYS A 267 10.16 5.34 -18.89
C LYS A 267 11.21 6.23 -19.57
N LEU A 268 11.07 6.44 -20.89
CA LEU A 268 11.96 7.32 -21.65
C LEU A 268 11.88 8.77 -21.17
N GLU A 269 10.68 9.29 -20.87
CA GLU A 269 10.48 10.63 -20.28
C GLU A 269 11.19 10.79 -18.92
N GLU A 270 11.30 9.70 -18.15
CA GLU A 270 12.01 9.65 -16.85
C GLU A 270 13.50 9.29 -16.97
N GLY A 271 14.04 9.10 -18.19
CA GLY A 271 15.43 8.72 -18.43
C GLY A 271 15.80 7.29 -18.01
N ILE A 272 14.80 6.41 -17.88
CA ILE A 272 14.99 4.99 -17.55
C ILE A 272 15.31 4.23 -18.84
N GLU A 273 16.40 3.46 -18.87
CA GLU A 273 16.73 2.58 -20.00
C GLU A 273 15.58 1.59 -20.27
N VAL A 274 15.25 1.41 -21.54
CA VAL A 274 14.15 0.53 -21.96
C VAL A 274 14.67 -0.52 -22.92
N ASP A 275 14.69 -1.76 -22.45
CA ASP A 275 14.80 -2.95 -23.29
C ASP A 275 13.50 -3.15 -24.10
#